data_AF-A0A2G7LRN3-F1
#
_entry.id   AF-A0A2G7LRN3-F1
#
_cell.length_a   1.000
_cell.length_b   1.000
_cell.length_c   1.000
_cell.angle_alpha   90.00
_cell.angle_beta   90.00
_cell.angle_gamma   90.00
#
_symmetry.space_group_name_H-M   'P 1'
#
loop_
_entity.id
_entity.type
_entity.pdbx_description
1 polymer ?
#
loop_
_entity_poly.entity_id
_entity_poly.type
_entity_poly.pdbx_seq_one_letter_code
_entity_poly.pdbx_strand_id
1 'polypeptide(L)' 'MAEHERPGKILTKTEKMKRMQSAKNEDVEFSAEAADNEDIEALRRSEAADRRQGREIHD' A
#
# COMPACT_ATOMS: atom_id res chain seq x y z
N MET A 1 -0.89 28.60 17.03
CA MET A 1 -1.98 27.84 16.39
C MET A 1 -1.49 27.47 15.01
N ALA A 2 -1.21 26.20 14.74
CA ALA A 2 -0.72 25.78 13.43
C ALA A 2 -1.87 25.90 12.41
N GLU A 3 -1.69 26.70 11.37
CA GLU A 3 -2.60 26.71 10.23
C GLU A 3 -2.51 25.35 9.54
N HIS A 4 -3.54 24.53 9.70
CA HIS A 4 -3.70 23.36 8.84
C HIS A 4 -4.07 23.85 7.44
N GLU A 5 -3.07 23.90 6.55
CA GLU A 5 -3.28 24.08 5.13
C GLU A 5 -4.32 23.07 4.66
N ARG A 6 -5.47 23.57 4.20
CA ARG A 6 -6.53 22.72 3.68
C ARG A 6 -6.00 22.08 2.39
N PRO A 7 -6.07 20.75 2.23
CA PRO A 7 -5.66 20.14 0.98
C PRO A 7 -6.54 20.74 -0.13
N GLY A 8 -5.92 21.03 -1.27
CA GLY A 8 -6.51 21.76 -2.39
C GLY A 8 -7.83 21.20 -2.93
N LYS A 9 -8.36 21.87 -3.96
CA LYS A 9 -9.68 21.62 -4.60
C LYS A 9 -10.13 20.15 -4.53
N ILE A 10 -11.14 19.88 -3.69
CA ILE A 10 -11.73 18.55 -3.53
C ILE A 10 -12.51 18.21 -4.81
N LEU A 11 -12.08 17.17 -5.53
CA LEU A 11 -12.74 16.69 -6.74
C LEU A 11 -14.13 16.13 -6.43
N THR A 12 -15.10 16.45 -7.27
CA THR A 12 -16.44 15.87 -7.23
C THR A 12 -16.41 14.36 -7.54
N LYS A 13 -17.46 13.63 -7.16
CA LYS A 13 -17.55 12.17 -7.37
C LYS A 13 -17.31 11.79 -8.85
N THR A 14 -17.87 12.55 -9.77
CA THR A 14 -17.72 12.35 -11.22
C THR A 14 -16.29 12.59 -11.69
N GLU A 15 -15.63 13.64 -11.19
CA GLU A 15 -14.22 13.92 -11.52
C GLU A 15 -13.28 12.84 -10.98
N LYS A 16 -13.55 12.33 -9.77
CA LYS A 16 -12.80 11.19 -9.21
C LYS A 16 -12.94 9.94 -10.07
N MET A 17 -14.15 9.62 -10.53
CA MET A 17 -14.38 8.47 -11.40
C MET A 17 -13.67 8.61 -12.76
N LYS A 18 -13.72 9.80 -13.38
CA LYS A 18 -12.99 10.05 -14.63
C LYS A 18 -11.48 9.89 -14.46
N ARG A 19 -10.92 10.40 -13.36
CA ARG A 19 -9.49 10.28 -13.06
C ARG A 19 -9.08 8.82 -12.82
N MET A 20 -9.92 8.04 -12.15
CA MET A 20 -9.67 6.62 -11.91
C MET A 20 -9.76 5.81 -13.21
N GLN A 21 -10.72 6.11 -14.09
CA GLN A 21 -10.82 5.47 -15.41
C GLN A 21 -9.65 5.81 -16.33
N SER A 22 -9.07 7.00 -16.20
CA SER A 22 -7.88 7.39 -16.98
C SER A 22 -6.56 6.90 -16.37
N ALA A 23 -6.59 6.33 -15.16
CA ALA A 23 -5.39 5.78 -14.55
C ALA A 23 -5.00 4.51 -15.32
N LYS A 24 -3.75 4.46 -15.78
CA LYS A 24 -3.19 3.22 -16.31
C LYS A 24 -3.00 2.29 -15.13
N ASN A 25 -3.60 1.11 -15.21
CA ASN A 25 -3.27 0.01 -14.31
C ASN A 25 -1.91 -0.51 -14.80
N GLU A 26 -0.84 0.01 -14.22
CA GLU A 26 0.49 -0.54 -14.39
C GLU A 26 0.67 -1.63 -13.34
N ASP A 27 1.08 -2.82 -13.78
CA ASP A 27 1.34 -3.92 -12.87
C ASP A 27 2.57 -3.57 -12.03
N VAL A 28 2.38 -3.48 -10.72
CA VAL A 28 3.46 -3.20 -9.77
C VAL A 28 4.01 -4.53 -9.29
N GLU A 29 5.20 -4.87 -9.77
CA GLU A 29 5.92 -6.08 -9.38
C GLU A 29 6.93 -5.81 -8.27
N PHE A 30 7.17 -6.81 -7.43
CA PHE A 30 8.20 -6.75 -6.40
C PHE A 30 9.60 -6.76 -7.05
N SER A 31 10.44 -5.78 -6.71
CA SER A 31 11.83 -5.72 -7.13
C SER A 31 12.75 -5.78 -5.92
N ALA A 32 13.56 -6.85 -5.83
CA ALA A 32 14.53 -7.02 -4.75
C ALA A 32 15.66 -5.97 -4.80
N GLU A 33 15.98 -5.46 -5.99
CA GLU A 33 17.03 -4.44 -6.16
C GLU A 33 16.57 -3.03 -5.76
N ALA A 34 15.26 -2.77 -5.84
CA ALA A 34 14.66 -1.51 -5.40
C ALA A 34 14.17 -1.54 -3.95
N ALA A 35 14.18 -2.72 -3.31
CA ALA A 35 13.74 -2.90 -1.93
C ALA A 35 14.71 -2.23 -0.96
N ASP A 36 14.17 -1.42 -0.07
CA ASP A 36 14.94 -0.83 1.01
C ASP A 36 14.93 -1.71 2.28
N ASN A 37 15.54 -1.22 3.35
CA ASN A 37 15.62 -1.98 4.59
C ASN A 37 14.25 -2.18 5.24
N GLU A 38 13.32 -1.25 5.07
CA GLU A 38 11.97 -1.34 5.63
C GLU A 38 11.15 -2.40 4.87
N ASP A 39 11.31 -2.45 3.54
CA ASP A 39 10.69 -3.47 2.70
C ASP A 39 11.13 -4.89 3.11
N ILE A 40 12.42 -5.07 3.38
CA ILE A 40 12.97 -6.36 3.82
C ILE A 40 12.46 -6.73 5.23
N GLU A 41 12.37 -5.78 6.14
CA GLU A 41 11.83 -6.02 7.49
C GLU A 41 10.35 -6.42 7.42
N ALA A 42 9.58 -5.77 6.55
CA ALA A 42 8.17 -6.08 6.32
C ALA A 42 7.98 -7.54 5.86
N LEU A 43 8.80 -8.01 4.91
CA LEU A 43 8.78 -9.40 4.46
C LEU A 43 9.04 -10.38 5.62
N ARG A 44 10.09 -10.14 6.41
CA ARG A 44 10.43 -11.00 7.57
C ARG A 44 9.32 -11.03 8.60
N ARG A 45 8.66 -9.89 8.83
CA ARG A 45 7.53 -9.80 9.76
C ARG A 45 6.30 -10.54 9.23
N SER A 46 6.05 -10.47 7.93
CA SER A 46 4.99 -11.22 7.26
C SER A 46 5.21 -12.72 7.39
N GLU A 47 6.39 -13.23 7.03
CA GLU A 47 6.72 -14.66 7.18
C GLU A 47 6.56 -15.15 8.62
N ALA A 48 6.98 -14.33 9.60
CA ALA A 48 6.82 -14.68 11.01
C ALA A 48 5.33 -14.73 11.43
N ALA A 49 4.47 -13.89 10.85
CA ALA A 49 3.03 -13.94 11.07
C ALA A 49 2.41 -15.18 10.44
N ASP A 50 2.76 -15.48 9.19
CA ASP A 50 2.27 -16.65 8.46
C ASP A 50 2.65 -17.94 9.18
N ARG A 51 3.89 -18.04 9.69
CA ARG A 51 4.32 -19.18 10.52
C ARG A 51 3.50 -19.33 11.80
N ARG A 52 3.09 -18.22 12.43
CA ARG A 52 2.22 -18.27 13.61
C ARG A 52 0.82 -18.74 13.22
N GLN A 53 0.25 -18.17 12.16
CA GLN A 53 -1.09 -18.51 11.70
C GLN A 53 -1.19 -19.96 11.18
N GLY A 54 -0.22 -20.41 10.39
CA GLY A 54 -0.19 -21.79 9.89
C GLY A 54 -0.03 -22.82 10.99
N ARG A 55 0.66 -22.46 12.09
CA ARG A 55 0.74 -23.30 13.29
C ARG A 55 -0.61 -23.38 14.02
N GLU A 56 -1.38 -22.30 14.05
CA GLU A 56 -2.74 -22.28 14.63
C GLU A 56 -3.80 -23.03 13.79
N ILE A 57 -3.56 -23.27 12.49
CA ILE A 57 -4.48 -24.03 11.62
C ILE A 57 -4.27 -25.55 11.73
N HIS A 58 -3.09 -26.00 12.18
CA HIS A 58 -2.69 -27.41 12.21
C HIS A 58 -2.62 -28.05 13.61
N ASP A 59 -2.91 -27.29 14.67
CA ASP A 59 -3.10 -27.78 16.06
C ASP A 59 -4.59 -27.79 16.43
#